data_AF-A0A7Y4ZFV8-F1
#
_entry.id   AF-A0A7Y4ZFV8-F1
#
_cell.length_a   1.000
_cell.length_b   1.000
_cell.length_c   1.000
_cell.angle_alpha   90.00
_cell.angle_beta   90.00
_cell.angle_gamma   90.00
#
_symmetry.space_group_name_H-M   'P 1'
#
loop_
_entity.id
_entity.type
_entity.pdbx_description
1 polymer ?
#
loop_
_entity_poly.entity_id
_entity_poly.type
_entity_poly.pdbx_seq_one_letter_code
_entity_poly.pdbx_strand_id
1 'polypeptide(L)' 'MNAPRERTNEAPIPTQNPLGKLLRYLERQSAGGFFGKVTVSFQNGKVCEVRTEQTRKLDEL' A
#
# COMPACT_ATOMS: atom_id res chain seq x y z
N MET A 1 41.26 -8.91 -30.79
CA MET A 1 40.78 -8.20 -29.59
C MET A 1 39.30 -8.56 -29.41
N ASN A 2 38.95 -9.37 -28.41
CA ASN A 2 37.56 -9.78 -28.14
C ASN A 2 37.03 -9.02 -26.93
N ALA A 3 35.92 -8.29 -27.09
CA ALA A 3 35.24 -7.59 -26.01
C ALA A 3 34.43 -8.56 -25.13
N PRO A 4 34.33 -8.36 -23.81
CA PRO A 4 33.53 -9.20 -22.95
C PRO A 4 32.04 -8.83 -23.08
N ARG A 5 31.19 -9.85 -23.26
CA ARG A 5 29.73 -9.70 -23.20
C ARG A 5 29.30 -9.55 -21.74
N GLU A 6 28.87 -8.35 -21.35
CA GLU A 6 28.22 -8.13 -20.06
C GLU A 6 26.87 -8.87 -20.05
N ARG A 7 26.72 -9.77 -19.07
CA ARG A 7 25.44 -10.42 -18.76
C ARG A 7 24.66 -9.50 -17.81
N THR A 8 23.70 -8.76 -18.34
CA THR A 8 22.65 -8.13 -17.53
C THR A 8 21.72 -9.23 -17.03
N ASN A 9 22.05 -9.83 -15.89
CA ASN A 9 21.10 -10.60 -15.09
C ASN A 9 20.20 -9.61 -14.35
N GLU A 10 19.22 -9.03 -15.04
CA GLU A 10 18.10 -8.40 -14.35
C GLU A 10 17.17 -9.50 -13.83
N ALA A 11 17.37 -9.86 -12.56
CA ALA A 11 16.38 -10.64 -11.84
C ALA A 11 15.06 -9.85 -11.82
N PRO A 12 13.89 -10.48 -12.04
CA PRO A 12 12.62 -9.77 -12.01
C PRO A 12 12.38 -9.27 -10.60
N ILE A 13 12.39 -7.95 -10.40
CA ILE A 13 12.06 -7.33 -9.11
C ILE A 13 10.57 -7.58 -8.88
N PRO A 14 10.13 -8.40 -7.90
CA PRO A 14 8.72 -8.51 -7.58
C PRO A 14 8.35 -7.27 -6.77
N THR A 15 8.10 -6.17 -7.46
CA THR A 15 7.59 -4.93 -6.88
C THR A 15 6.10 -5.12 -6.59
N GLN A 16 5.76 -5.83 -5.51
CA GLN A 16 4.44 -5.64 -4.92
C GLN A 16 4.36 -4.20 -4.43
N ASN A 17 3.88 -3.31 -5.29
CA ASN A 17 3.77 -1.88 -5.02
C ASN A 17 2.98 -1.67 -3.72
N PRO A 18 3.62 -1.22 -2.62
CA PRO A 18 2.96 -1.09 -1.33
C PRO A 18 1.82 -0.07 -1.36
N LEU A 19 1.89 0.92 -2.25
CA LEU A 19 0.79 1.85 -2.51
C LEU A 19 -0.40 1.14 -3.17
N GLY A 20 -0.13 0.17 -4.05
CA GLY A 20 -1.16 -0.68 -4.64
C GLY A 20 -1.88 -1.54 -3.60
N LYS A 21 -1.17 -2.00 -2.56
CA LYS A 21 -1.80 -2.71 -1.43
C LYS A 21 -2.67 -1.78 -0.59
N LEU A 22 -2.17 -0.57 -0.31
CA LEU A 22 -2.92 0.45 0.43
C LEU A 22 -4.20 0.86 -0.30
N LEU A 23 -4.12 1.07 -1.61
CA LEU A 23 -5.28 1.39 -2.44
C LEU A 23 -6.35 0.30 -2.34
N ARG A 24 -5.98 -0.96 -2.54
CA ARG A 24 -6.94 -2.08 -2.42
C ARG A 24 -7.55 -2.20 -1.02
N TYR A 25 -6.78 -1.86 0.02
CA TYR A 25 -7.30 -1.82 1.38
C TYR A 25 -8.40 -0.76 1.51
N LEU A 26 -8.13 0.47 1.05
CA LEU A 26 -9.09 1.58 1.11
C LEU A 26 -10.33 1.31 0.26
N GLU A 27 -10.18 0.72 -0.92
CA GLU A 27 -11.31 0.29 -1.76
C GLU A 27 -12.23 -0.69 -1.03
N ARG A 28 -11.66 -1.68 -0.32
CA ARG A 28 -12.45 -2.64 0.47
C ARG A 28 -13.19 -1.96 1.63
N GLN A 29 -12.55 -1.01 2.32
CA GLN A 29 -13.20 -0.26 3.38
C GLN A 29 -14.37 0.58 2.83
N SER A 30 -14.15 1.25 1.70
CA SER A 30 -15.19 2.04 1.02
C SER A 30 -16.37 1.16 0.60
N ALA A 31 -16.11 0.01 -0.04
CA ALA A 31 -17.16 -0.94 -0.43
C ALA A 31 -17.94 -1.51 0.76
N GLY A 32 -17.30 -1.64 1.92
CA GLY A 32 -17.92 -2.08 3.17
C GLY A 32 -18.71 -0.99 3.91
N GLY A 33 -18.82 0.22 3.36
CA GLY A 33 -19.53 1.34 4.01
C GLY A 33 -18.83 1.87 5.26
N PHE A 34 -17.50 1.70 5.34
CA PHE A 34 -16.67 2.17 6.45
C PHE A 34 -16.91 3.65 6.75
N PHE A 35 -17.12 3.96 8.01
CA PHE A 35 -17.21 5.32 8.52
C PHE A 35 -16.24 5.50 9.68
N GLY A 36 -15.28 6.40 9.52
CA GLY A 36 -14.21 6.58 10.47
C GLY A 36 -12.96 7.15 9.80
N LYS A 37 -11.84 7.00 10.48
CA LYS A 37 -10.55 7.54 10.07
C LYS A 37 -9.57 6.41 9.79
N VAL A 38 -8.85 6.52 8.67
CA VAL A 38 -7.68 5.69 8.39
C VAL A 38 -6.45 6.59 8.46
N THR A 39 -5.49 6.22 9.31
CA THR A 39 -4.20 6.92 9.45
C THR A 39 -3.11 6.05 8.84
N VAL A 40 -2.32 6.62 7.94
CA VAL A 40 -1.22 5.91 7.26
C VAL A 40 0.09 6.62 7.59
N SER A 41 1.03 5.89 8.15
CA SER A 41 2.36 6.41 8.49
C SER A 41 3.37 5.97 7.44
N PHE A 42 4.14 6.93 6.93
CA PHE A 42 5.21 6.69 5.97
C PHE A 42 6.57 6.98 6.60
N GLN A 43 7.56 6.11 6.36
CA GLN A 43 8.96 6.39 6.67
C GLN A 43 9.82 6.00 5.47
N ASN A 44 10.73 6.88 5.06
CA ASN A 44 11.62 6.67 3.91
C ASN A 44 10.87 6.22 2.63
N GLY A 45 9.71 6.85 2.38
CA GLY A 45 8.88 6.54 1.21
C GLY A 45 8.13 5.20 1.26
N LYS A 46 8.15 4.49 2.40
CA LYS A 46 7.46 3.21 2.59
C LYS A 46 6.33 3.36 3.60
N VAL A 47 5.22 2.66 3.38
CA VAL A 47 4.15 2.52 4.37
C VAL A 47 4.66 1.65 5.51
N CYS A 48 4.65 2.17 6.73
CA CYS A 48 5.11 1.46 7.92
C CYS A 48 3.96 1.02 8.81
N GLU A 49 2.87 1.80 8.83
CA GLU A 49 1.74 1.54 9.71
C GLU A 49 0.44 2.03 9.06
N VAL A 50 -0.63 1.27 9.26
CA VAL A 50 -2.01 1.66 8.92
C VAL A 50 -2.86 1.43 10.16
N ARG A 51 -3.45 2.50 10.70
CA ARG A 51 -4.40 2.45 11.81
C ARG A 51 -5.78 2.85 11.34
N THR A 52 -6.79 2.22 11.92
CA THR A 52 -8.19 2.49 11.61
C THR A 52 -8.96 2.78 12.88
N GLU A 53 -9.66 3.89 12.91
CA GLU A 53 -10.51 4.32 14.01
C GLU A 53 -11.94 4.38 13.47
N GLN A 54 -12.80 3.44 13.90
CA GLN A 54 -14.21 3.48 13.53
C GLN A 54 -14.91 4.58 14.32
N THR A 55 -15.68 5.40 13.62
CA THR A 55 -16.56 6.38 14.24
C THR A 55 -17.97 5.83 14.16
N ARG A 56 -18.75 5.90 15.24
CA ARG A 56 -20.17 5.55 15.19
C ARG A 56 -20.88 6.58 14.32
N LYS A 57 -21.74 6.13 13.40
CA LYS A 57 -22.56 7.08 12.64
C LYS A 57 -23.53 7.74 13.62
N LEU A 58 -23.80 9.03 13.40
CA LEU A 58 -24.68 9.80 14.28
C LEU A 58 -26.10 9.19 14.33
N ASP A 59 -26.53 8.50 13.26
CA ASP A 59 -27.78 7.73 13.18
C ASP A 59 -27.84 6.47 14.06
N GLU A 60 -26.72 6.02 14.64
CA GLU A 60 -26.63 4.80 15.48
C GLU A 60 -26.49 5.12 16.98
N LEU A 61 -26.66 6.39 17.36
CA LEU A 61 -26.45 6.91 18.72
C LEU A 61 -27.77 7.26 19.43
#